data_AF-A0A955UFF3-F1
#
_entry.id   AF-A0A955UFF3-F1
#
_cell.length_a   1.000
_cell.length_b   1.000
_cell.length_c   1.000
_cell.angle_alpha   90.00
_cell.angle_beta   90.00
_cell.angle_gamma   90.00
#
_symmetry.space_group_name_H-M   'P 1'
#
loop_
_entity.id
_entity.type
_entity.pdbx_description
1 polymer ?
#
loop_
_entity_poly.entity_id
_entity_poly.type
_entity_poly.pdbx_seq_one_letter_code
_entity_poly.pdbx_strand_id
1 'polypeptide(L)' 'MSMECDVVVVGGGHAGCEAALAAARMGCRVV' A
#
# COMPACT_ATOMS: atom_id res chain seq x y z
N MET A 1 0.70 7.42 -18.96
CA MET A 1 1.56 6.76 -17.95
C MET A 1 0.63 6.15 -16.93
N SER A 2 0.38 4.84 -17.00
CA SER A 2 -0.42 4.13 -16.01
C SER A 2 0.51 3.61 -14.91
N MET A 3 0.23 3.94 -13.65
CA MET A 3 0.87 3.25 -12.52
C MET A 3 0.05 2.00 -12.22
N GLU A 4 0.66 0.84 -12.44
CA GLU A 4 0.09 -0.42 -11.97
C GLU A 4 0.45 -0.59 -10.50
N CYS A 5 -0.52 -1.00 -9.68
CA CYS A 5 -0.35 -1.34 -8.27
C CYS A 5 -1.40 -2.38 -7.92
N ASP A 6 -1.11 -3.20 -6.92
CA ASP A 6 -2.04 -4.25 -6.46
C ASP A 6 -2.93 -3.71 -5.33
N VAL A 7 -2.39 -2.78 -4.52
CA VAL A 7 -3.09 -2.12 -3.42
C VAL A 7 -2.78 -0.63 -3.41
N VAL A 8 -3.79 0.20 -3.17
CA VAL A 8 -3.63 1.66 -2.95
C VAL A 8 -4.04 2.00 -1.53
N VAL A 9 -3.15 2.64 -0.78
CA VAL A 9 -3.43 3.12 0.58
C VAL A 9 -3.60 4.63 0.56
N VAL A 10 -4.82 5.10 0.83
CA VAL A 10 -5.12 6.53 0.85
C VAL A 10 -5.01 7.06 2.28
N GLY A 11 -3.91 7.78 2.56
CA GLY A 11 -3.63 8.44 3.84
C GLY A 11 -2.59 7.71 4.71
N GLY A 12 -1.70 8.48 5.37
CA GLY A 12 -0.52 7.98 6.10
C GLY A 12 -0.60 8.05 7.63
N GLY A 13 -1.79 7.87 8.21
CA GLY A 13 -1.93 7.73 9.67
C GLY A 13 -1.45 6.35 10.16
N HIS A 14 -1.55 6.09 11.47
CA HIS A 14 -1.16 4.80 12.08
C HIS A 14 -1.67 3.59 11.28
N ALA A 15 -2.99 3.53 11.04
CA ALA A 15 -3.62 2.48 10.25
C ALA A 15 -3.16 2.45 8.78
N GLY A 16 -2.86 3.61 8.19
CA GLY A 16 -2.38 3.69 6.80
C GLY A 16 -0.98 3.09 6.64
N CYS A 17 -0.06 3.47 7.52
CA CYS A 17 1.30 2.92 7.52
C CYS A 17 1.30 1.40 7.82
N GLU A 18 0.48 0.95 8.75
CA GLU A 18 0.32 -0.48 9.08
C GLU A 18 -0.27 -1.27 7.91
N ALA A 19 -1.30 -0.75 7.25
CA ALA A 19 -1.90 -1.38 6.08
C ALA A 19 -0.91 -1.47 4.90
N ALA A 20 -0.16 -0.39 4.63
CA ALA A 20 0.86 -0.38 3.58
C ALA A 20 1.99 -1.39 3.87
N LEU A 21 2.48 -1.44 5.11
CA LEU A 21 3.50 -2.38 5.53
C LEU A 21 3.01 -3.83 5.47
N ALA A 22 1.78 -4.09 5.88
CA ALA A 22 1.19 -5.42 5.82
C ALA A 22 1.03 -5.89 4.36
N ALA A 23 0.50 -5.05 3.47
CA ALA A 23 0.36 -5.36 2.05
C ALA A 23 1.72 -5.59 1.37
N ALA A 24 2.72 -4.76 1.68
CA ALA A 24 4.08 -4.95 1.16
C ALA A 24 4.71 -6.28 1.65
N ARG A 25 4.48 -6.68 2.91
CA ARG A 25 4.93 -7.98 3.45
C ARG A 25 4.25 -9.18 2.81
N MET A 26 3.05 -9.00 2.26
CA MET A 26 2.36 -9.99 1.45
C MET A 26 2.85 -10.02 -0.01
N GLY A 27 3.81 -9.16 -0.38
CA GLY A 27 4.36 -9.09 -1.73
C GLY A 27 3.57 -8.23 -2.72
N CYS A 28 2.57 -7.48 -2.24
CA CYS A 28 1.82 -6.55 -3.08
C CYS A 28 2.65 -5.33 -3.46
N ARG A 29 2.50 -4.83 -4.69
CA ARG A 29 2.98 -3.51 -5.10
C ARG A 29 2.01 -2.45 -4.59
N VAL A 30 2.39 -1.79 -3.49
CA VAL A 30 1.58 -0.79 -2.80
C VAL A 30 1.94 0.62 -3.26
N VAL A 31 0.92 1.47 -3.42
CA VAL A 31 1.06 2.92 -3.65
C VAL A 31 0.30 3.68 -2.56
#